data_AF-A0A655FLQ5-F1
#
_entry.id   AF-A0A655FLQ5-F1
#
_cell.length_a   1.000
_cell.length_b   1.000
_cell.length_c   1.000
_cell.angle_alpha   90.00
_cell.angle_beta   90.00
_cell.angle_gamma   90.00
#
_symmetry.space_group_name_H-M   'P 1'
#
loop_
_entity.id
_entity.type
_entity.pdbx_description
1 polymer ?
#
loop_
_entity_poly.entity_id
_entity_poly.type
_entity_poly.pdbx_seq_one_letter_code
_entity_poly.pdbx_strand_id
1 'polypeptide(L)'
;MVALISQNPDAASEFITSTLGDLESASPDLQTALLTFINEQCNASRAAKRLHTHRNTFLRRLESAQRLLPRPLDHTSVHVAVALEALQWRGNKAHALSSPGRRSNSVPA
;
A
#
# COMPACT_ATOMS: atom_id res chain seq x y z
N MET A 1 -3.72 -15.23 -2.15
CA MET A 1 -2.77 -15.31 -3.29
C MET A 1 -1.40 -14.71 -2.91
N VAL A 2 -0.80 -15.16 -1.79
CA VAL A 2 0.40 -14.52 -1.17
C VAL A 2 1.67 -15.39 -1.28
N ALA A 3 1.56 -16.63 -1.78
CA ALA A 3 2.65 -17.62 -1.73
C ALA A 3 3.83 -17.34 -2.70
N LEU A 4 3.65 -16.55 -3.75
CA LEU A 4 4.67 -16.32 -4.79
C LEU A 4 5.68 -15.21 -4.45
N ILE A 5 5.34 -14.27 -3.56
CA ILE A 5 6.21 -13.13 -3.22
C ILE A 5 7.34 -13.54 -2.25
N SER A 6 7.23 -14.71 -1.59
CA SER A 6 8.19 -15.14 -0.58
C SER A 6 9.49 -15.76 -1.15
N GLN A 7 9.61 -15.97 -2.46
CA GLN A 7 10.76 -16.68 -3.05
C GLN A 7 11.87 -15.75 -3.59
N ASN A 8 11.58 -14.47 -3.87
CA ASN A 8 12.59 -13.51 -4.33
C ASN A 8 12.26 -12.08 -3.87
N PRO A 9 12.83 -11.61 -2.73
CA PRO A 9 12.61 -10.26 -2.26
C PRO A 9 13.11 -9.21 -3.28
N ASP A 10 14.18 -9.46 -4.03
CA ASP A 10 14.68 -8.50 -5.01
C ASP A 10 13.70 -8.31 -6.18
N ALA A 11 13.16 -9.39 -6.74
CA ALA A 11 12.16 -9.34 -7.81
C ALA A 11 10.88 -8.63 -7.37
N ALA A 12 10.47 -8.81 -6.11
CA ALA A 12 9.34 -8.08 -5.57
C ALA A 12 9.64 -6.58 -5.39
N SER A 13 10.88 -6.19 -5.06
CA SER A 13 11.28 -4.77 -4.97
C SER A 13 11.21 -4.13 -6.35
N GLU A 14 11.81 -4.78 -7.34
CA GLU A 14 11.83 -4.29 -8.73
C GLU A 14 10.41 -4.15 -9.29
N PHE A 15 9.53 -5.13 -9.02
CA PHE A 15 8.13 -5.06 -9.41
C PHE A 15 7.39 -3.87 -8.77
N ILE A 16 7.60 -3.64 -7.46
CA ILE A 16 6.99 -2.52 -6.74
C ILE A 16 7.46 -1.20 -7.33
N THR A 17 8.76 -0.98 -7.46
CA THR A 17 9.33 0.26 -7.97
C THR A 17 8.94 0.51 -9.43
N SER A 18 8.96 -0.52 -10.28
CA SER A 18 8.54 -0.42 -11.68
C SER A 18 7.05 -0.08 -11.84
N THR A 19 6.21 -0.58 -10.92
CA THR A 19 4.74 -0.43 -11.00
C THR A 19 4.25 0.85 -10.33
N LEU A 20 4.79 1.20 -9.16
CA LEU A 20 4.33 2.33 -8.35
C LEU A 20 5.11 3.62 -8.64
N GLY A 21 6.38 3.53 -9.07
CA GLY A 21 7.23 4.71 -9.28
C GLY A 21 7.26 5.61 -8.04
N ASP A 22 6.96 6.90 -8.22
CA ASP A 22 6.97 7.89 -7.13
C ASP A 22 5.91 7.62 -6.06
N LEU A 23 4.87 6.82 -6.37
CA LEU A 23 3.85 6.45 -5.40
C LEU A 23 4.40 5.54 -4.28
N GLU A 24 5.49 4.80 -4.54
CA GLU A 24 6.15 3.95 -3.54
C GLU A 24 6.59 4.77 -2.31
N SER A 25 7.17 5.94 -2.54
CA SER A 25 7.67 6.85 -1.49
C SER A 25 6.64 7.90 -1.06
N ALA A 26 5.44 7.87 -1.63
CA ALA A 26 4.37 8.80 -1.30
C ALA A 26 3.80 8.56 0.10
N SER A 27 2.95 9.48 0.56
CA SER A 27 2.31 9.33 1.86
C SER A 27 1.42 8.07 1.91
N PRO A 28 1.36 7.38 3.07
CA PRO A 28 0.53 6.18 3.23
C PRO A 28 -0.96 6.46 3.00
N ASP A 29 -1.41 7.70 3.22
CA ASP A 29 -2.76 8.16 2.86
C ASP A 29 -3.06 8.02 1.36
N LEU A 30 -2.10 8.35 0.49
CA LEU A 30 -2.27 8.27 -0.97
C LEU A 30 -2.29 6.81 -1.43
N GLN A 31 -1.38 6.00 -0.90
CA GLN A 31 -1.34 4.55 -1.13
C GLN A 31 -2.64 3.88 -0.69
N THR A 32 -3.14 4.21 0.50
CA THR A 32 -4.39 3.69 1.06
C THR A 32 -5.60 4.13 0.25
N ALA A 33 -5.65 5.41 -0.17
CA ALA A 33 -6.73 5.92 -1.00
C ALA A 33 -6.82 5.15 -2.33
N LEU A 34 -5.68 4.91 -2.97
CA LEU A 34 -5.63 4.21 -4.24
C LEU A 34 -5.97 2.72 -4.12
N LEU A 35 -5.41 2.02 -3.13
CA LEU A 35 -5.74 0.61 -2.89
C LEU A 35 -7.23 0.45 -2.57
N THR A 36 -7.79 1.36 -1.76
CA THR A 36 -9.23 1.33 -1.43
C THR A 36 -10.09 1.60 -2.65
N PHE A 37 -9.69 2.52 -3.53
CA PHE A 37 -10.38 2.77 -4.79
C PHE A 37 -10.44 1.51 -5.66
N ILE A 38 -9.32 0.79 -5.80
CA ILE A 38 -9.24 -0.43 -6.60
C ILE A 38 -10.10 -1.54 -5.96
N ASN A 39 -10.01 -1.73 -4.64
CA ASN A 39 -10.80 -2.72 -3.91
C ASN A 39 -12.31 -2.47 -3.99
N GLU A 40 -12.73 -1.21 -4.08
CA GLU A 40 -14.13 -0.82 -4.28
C GLU A 40 -14.52 -0.78 -5.77
N GLN A 41 -13.81 -1.52 -6.64
CA GLN A 41 -14.09 -1.63 -8.08
C GLN A 41 -14.13 -0.26 -8.78
N CYS A 42 -13.14 0.58 -8.49
CA CYS A 42 -13.05 1.94 -9.02
C CYS A 42 -14.26 2.82 -8.67
N ASN A 43 -14.95 2.55 -7.56
CA ASN A 43 -16.05 3.36 -7.07
C ASN A 43 -15.59 4.38 -6.02
N ALA A 44 -15.32 5.61 -6.46
CA ALA A 44 -14.86 6.69 -5.59
C ALA A 44 -15.83 7.03 -4.43
N SER A 45 -17.14 6.88 -4.64
CA SER A 45 -18.14 7.12 -3.58
C SER A 45 -17.99 6.10 -2.44
N ARG A 46 -17.86 4.82 -2.80
CA ARG A 46 -17.73 3.73 -1.83
C ARG A 46 -16.39 3.79 -1.12
N ALA A 47 -15.31 4.05 -1.87
CA ALA A 47 -13.98 4.20 -1.29
C ALA A 47 -13.88 5.39 -0.32
N ALA A 48 -14.45 6.54 -0.67
CA ALA A 48 -14.49 7.70 0.23
C ALA A 48 -15.25 7.39 1.53
N LYS A 49 -16.41 6.73 1.42
CA LYS A 49 -17.21 6.28 2.58
C LYS A 49 -16.43 5.30 3.45
N ARG A 50 -15.72 4.34 2.84
CA ARG A 50 -14.92 3.33 3.54
C ARG A 50 -13.75 3.93 4.31
N LEU A 51 -13.14 4.98 3.80
CA LEU A 51 -12.10 5.72 4.50
C LEU A 51 -12.64 6.80 5.44
N HIS A 52 -13.97 6.90 5.59
CA HIS A 52 -14.63 7.96 6.35
C HIS A 52 -14.17 9.37 5.95
N THR A 53 -13.85 9.56 4.66
CA THR A 53 -13.41 10.85 4.11
C THR A 53 -14.52 11.48 3.28
N HIS A 54 -14.52 12.80 3.20
CA HIS A 54 -15.40 13.50 2.27
C HIS A 54 -15.00 13.18 0.82
N ARG A 55 -15.99 13.01 -0.07
CA ARG A 55 -15.78 12.67 -1.48
C ARG A 55 -14.76 13.58 -2.17
N ASN A 56 -14.87 14.90 -1.97
CA ASN A 56 -13.95 15.85 -2.63
C ASN A 56 -12.52 15.69 -2.14
N THR A 57 -12.34 15.45 -0.84
CA THR A 57 -11.03 15.18 -0.24
C THR A 57 -10.45 13.88 -0.81
N PHE A 58 -11.28 12.84 -0.92
CA PHE A 58 -10.89 11.57 -1.51
C PHE A 58 -10.46 11.73 -2.97
N LEU A 59 -11.25 12.42 -3.80
CA LEU A 59 -10.94 12.64 -5.21
C LEU A 59 -9.62 13.39 -5.40
N ARG A 60 -9.37 14.44 -4.60
CA ARG A 60 -8.08 15.15 -4.64
C ARG A 60 -6.90 14.24 -4.27
N ARG A 61 -7.06 13.40 -3.24
CA ARG A 61 -6.04 12.41 -2.87
C ARG A 61 -5.84 11.38 -3.98
N LEU A 62 -6.92 10.87 -4.55
CA LEU A 62 -6.86 9.87 -5.61
C LEU A 62 -6.21 10.42 -6.89
N GLU A 63 -6.51 11.67 -7.26
CA GLU A 63 -5.88 12.35 -8.39
C GLU A 63 -4.38 12.56 -8.14
N SER A 64 -3.99 13.00 -6.93
CA SER A 64 -2.58 13.11 -6.56
C SER A 64 -1.86 11.75 -6.56
N ALA A 65 -2.50 10.68 -6.09
CA ALA A 65 -1.94 9.34 -6.15
C ALA A 65 -1.74 8.87 -7.60
N GLN A 66 -2.72 9.12 -8.47
CA GLN A 66 -2.64 8.77 -9.89
C GLN A 66 -1.54 9.52 -10.63
N ARG A 67 -1.30 10.80 -10.30
CA ARG A 67 -0.21 11.60 -10.89
C ARG A 67 1.18 11.04 -10.61
N LEU A 68 1.33 10.29 -9.52
CA LEU A 68 2.62 9.70 -9.11
C LEU A 68 2.86 8.33 -9.76
N LEU A 69 1.88 7.77 -10.46
CA LEU A 69 2.04 6.50 -11.13
C LEU A 69 2.81 6.67 -12.44
N PRO A 70 3.74 5.76 -12.76
CA PRO A 70 4.46 5.78 -14.03
C PRO A 70 3.56 5.43 -15.23
N ARG A 71 2.41 4.80 -15.00
CA ARG A 71 1.44 4.39 -16.02
C ARG A 71 0.01 4.65 -15.56
N PRO A 72 -0.93 4.95 -16.48
CA PRO A 72 -2.33 5.17 -16.14
C PRO A 72 -2.98 3.91 -15.55
N LEU A 73 -3.85 4.10 -14.55
CA LEU A 73 -4.50 3.02 -13.80
C LEU A 73 -5.41 2.12 -14.63
N ASP A 74 -6.00 2.65 -15.70
CA ASP A 74 -7.02 1.94 -16.49
C ASP A 74 -6.52 0.60 -17.03
N HIS A 75 -5.20 0.46 -17.23
CA HIS A 75 -4.57 -0.75 -17.74
C HIS A 75 -3.73 -1.50 -16.70
N THR A 76 -3.48 -0.91 -15.53
CA THR A 76 -2.51 -1.43 -14.55
C THR A 76 -3.11 -1.63 -13.16
N SER A 77 -4.41 -1.42 -12.96
CA SER A 77 -5.10 -1.51 -11.67
C SER A 77 -4.76 -2.77 -10.86
N VAL A 78 -4.72 -3.94 -11.49
CA VAL A 78 -4.35 -5.21 -10.84
C VAL A 78 -2.89 -5.20 -10.39
N HIS A 79 -1.97 -4.80 -11.27
CA HIS A 79 -0.54 -4.71 -10.93
C HIS A 79 -0.31 -3.72 -9.79
N VAL A 80 -0.98 -2.57 -9.83
CA VAL A 80 -0.90 -1.53 -8.80
C VAL A 80 -1.46 -2.03 -7.46
N ALA A 81 -2.59 -2.74 -7.46
CA ALA A 81 -3.11 -3.35 -6.23
C ALA A 81 -2.13 -4.36 -5.63
N VAL A 82 -1.59 -5.26 -6.45
CA VAL A 82 -0.60 -6.26 -5.99
C VAL A 82 0.66 -5.59 -5.46
N ALA A 83 1.16 -4.55 -6.14
CA ALA A 83 2.34 -3.81 -5.70
C ALA A 83 2.10 -3.05 -4.38
N LEU A 84 0.92 -2.44 -4.19
CA LEU A 84 0.53 -1.78 -2.95
C LEU A 84 0.38 -2.77 -1.79
N GLU A 85 -0.23 -3.93 -2.01
CA GLU A 85 -0.32 -4.98 -0.99
C GLU A 85 1.06 -5.53 -0.61
N ALA A 86 1.94 -5.74 -1.59
CA ALA A 86 3.32 -6.17 -1.36
C ALA A 86 4.12 -5.12 -0.57
N LEU A 87 3.95 -3.84 -0.87
CA LEU A 87 4.57 -2.73 -0.15
C LEU A 87 4.09 -2.68 1.32
N GLN A 88 2.79 -2.81 1.57
CA GLN A 88 2.24 -2.85 2.93
C GLN A 88 2.74 -4.05 3.73
N TRP A 89 2.84 -5.23 3.11
CA TRP A 89 3.36 -6.42 3.77
C TRP A 89 4.83 -6.25 4.18
N ARG A 90 5.64 -5.61 3.34
CA ARG A 90 7.03 -5.27 3.66
C ARG A 90 7.14 -4.27 4.79
N GLY A 91 6.33 -3.21 4.77
CA GLY A 91 6.28 -2.23 5.87
C GLY A 91 5.95 -2.89 7.20
N ASN A 92 4.97 -3.82 7.21
CA ASN A 92 4.61 -4.57 8.41
C ASN A 92 5.74 -5.52 8.88
N LYS A 93 6.43 -6.19 7.95
CA LYS A 93 7.61 -7.00 8.29
C LYS A 93 8.76 -6.16 8.85
N ALA A 94 9.05 -5.01 8.24
CA ALA A 94 10.06 -4.09 8.72
C ALA A 94 9.72 -3.61 10.14
N HIS A 95 8.47 -3.22 10.40
CA HIS A 95 8.02 -2.84 11.74
C HIS A 95 8.16 -3.97 12.76
N ALA A 96 7.83 -5.22 12.38
CA ALA A 96 7.99 -6.38 13.24
C ALA A 96 9.46 -6.69 13.58
N LEU A 97 10.40 -6.46 12.64
CA LEU A 97 11.84 -6.65 12.84
C LEU A 97 12.49 -5.47 13.58
N SER A 98 11.97 -4.26 13.40
CA SER A 98 12.45 -3.04 14.05
C SER A 98 11.97 -2.86 15.49
N SER A 99 11.15 -3.77 16.03
CA SER A 99 10.67 -3.75 17.41
C SER A 99 11.71 -4.43 18.34
N PRO A 100 12.61 -3.70 19.02
CA PRO A 100 13.64 -4.29 19.85
C PRO A 100 13.10 -4.38 21.27
N GLY A 101 12.63 -5.57 21.67
CA GLY A 101 12.50 -5.94 23.07
C GLY A 101 11.29 -5.37 23.83
N ARG A 102 10.30 -6.25 24.05
CA ARG A 102 9.67 -6.31 25.38
C ARG A 102 10.47 -7.30 26.22
N ARG A 103 11.62 -6.85 26.76
CA ARG A 103 12.22 -7.47 27.94
C ARG A 103 11.65 -6.74 29.16
N SER A 104 10.89 -7.46 29.98
CA SER A 104 10.79 -7.15 31.40
C SER A 104 11.07 -8.45 32.15
N ASN A 105 12.24 -8.44 32.76
CA ASN A 105 12.76 -9.43 33.68
C ASN A 105 12.15 -9.16 35.07
N SER A 106 11.58 -10.15 35.74
CA SER A 106 11.55 -10.21 37.22
C SER A 106 11.26 -11.65 37.69
N VAL A 107 12.31 -12.27 38.22
CA VAL A 107 12.40 -13.46 39.11
C VAL A 107 12.39 -12.91 40.56
N PRO A 108 12.21 -13.67 41.67
CA PRO A 108 11.38 -14.86 42.00
C PRO A 108 10.38 -14.56 43.14
N ALA A 109 9.62 -15.56 43.60
CA ALA A 109 9.23 -15.71 45.02
C ALA A 109 9.31 -17.19 45.39
#